data_AF-A0A962IEH2-F1
#
_entry.id   AF-A0A962IEH2-F1
#
_cell.length_a   1.000
_cell.length_b   1.000
_cell.length_c   1.000
_cell.angle_alpha   90.00
_cell.angle_beta   90.00
_cell.angle_gamma   90.00
#
_symmetry.space_group_name_H-M   'P 1'
#
loop_
_entity.id
_entity.type
_entity.pdbx_description
1 polymer ?
#
loop_
_entity_poly.entity_id
_entity_poly.type
_entity_poly.pdbx_seq_one_letter_code
_entity_poly.pdbx_strand_id
1 'polypeptide(L)'
;MKSFQKRKLSEICAKALIAGGVAVTMLPLAYAAGTAAGTLIRNLATVTYQDTNGNSYSAQSNEAVITVKQVYSAEIASDNTKTAAAGQTIYSAHTLTNTGNGEDTYTLTVADANTLETQGIDPDSIAIYRDLNGNGIVDAGEPLVGNGTTGTLTLTGGETAELVVAVAVPNTAVPGDQIGIELLATSSNSTVVDMTSGSGGMDAAEGTNNTLITVSNDAVLNANKTAEAGPGANQIT
;
A
#
# COMPACT_ATOMS: atom_id res chain seq x y z
N MET A 1 34.72 -42.60 23.16
CA MET A 1 34.06 -41.78 22.10
C MET A 1 32.61 -42.22 21.98
N LYS A 2 31.66 -41.42 22.44
CA LYS A 2 30.22 -41.69 22.32
C LYS A 2 29.66 -40.89 21.14
N SER A 3 29.17 -41.62 20.14
CA SER A 3 28.57 -41.08 18.91
C SER A 3 27.19 -40.48 19.19
N PHE A 4 26.99 -39.22 18.84
CA PHE A 4 25.70 -38.52 18.91
C PHE A 4 24.85 -38.91 17.69
N GLN A 5 23.73 -39.60 17.91
CA GLN A 5 22.83 -40.03 16.83
C GLN A 5 21.95 -38.88 16.32
N LYS A 6 22.21 -38.39 15.11
CA LYS A 6 21.53 -37.25 14.44
C LYS A 6 20.16 -37.57 13.80
N ARG A 7 19.41 -38.58 14.27
CA ARG A 7 18.22 -39.08 13.53
C ARG A 7 16.92 -39.19 14.34
N LYS A 8 16.61 -38.20 15.19
CA LYS A 8 15.32 -38.15 15.90
C LYS A 8 14.61 -36.79 15.88
N LEU A 9 14.96 -35.90 14.95
CA LEU A 9 14.32 -34.57 14.85
C LEU A 9 13.56 -34.30 13.54
N SER A 10 13.44 -35.28 12.64
CA SER A 10 12.90 -35.06 11.28
C SER A 10 11.55 -35.72 10.97
N GLU A 11 10.76 -36.14 11.97
CA GLU A 11 9.48 -36.85 11.71
C GLU A 11 8.26 -36.29 12.46
N ILE A 12 8.15 -34.96 12.67
CA ILE A 12 6.93 -34.36 13.28
C ILE A 12 6.22 -33.32 12.36
N CYS A 13 6.53 -33.28 11.07
CA CYS A 13 5.72 -32.49 10.13
C CYS A 13 5.28 -33.33 8.94
N ALA A 14 4.36 -34.25 9.18
CA ALA A 14 3.59 -34.86 8.10
C ALA A 14 2.17 -35.23 8.57
N LYS A 15 1.21 -34.54 7.96
CA LYS A 15 -0.20 -34.94 7.77
C LYS A 15 -1.17 -34.69 8.92
N ALA A 16 -1.89 -33.58 8.81
CA ALA A 16 -3.34 -33.57 9.00
C ALA A 16 -3.95 -32.64 7.94
N LEU A 17 -4.46 -33.24 6.86
CA LEU A 17 -5.34 -32.64 5.87
C LEU A 17 -6.72 -33.24 6.13
N ILE A 18 -7.68 -32.48 6.65
CA ILE A 18 -9.12 -32.79 6.54
C ILE A 18 -9.88 -31.52 6.20
N ALA A 19 -10.75 -31.68 5.20
CA ALA A 19 -11.50 -30.69 4.46
C ALA A 19 -12.48 -29.85 5.28
N GLY A 20 -12.66 -28.60 4.85
CA GLY A 20 -13.77 -27.74 5.24
C GLY A 20 -13.69 -26.37 4.56
N GLY A 21 -14.47 -26.18 3.49
CA GLY A 21 -14.84 -24.89 2.89
C GLY A 21 -13.69 -23.99 2.39
N VAL A 22 -13.54 -23.85 1.07
CA VAL A 22 -12.73 -22.76 0.51
C VAL A 22 -13.52 -21.45 0.66
N ALA A 23 -13.42 -20.85 1.84
CA ALA A 23 -13.55 -19.41 1.97
C ALA A 23 -12.23 -18.82 1.49
N VAL A 24 -12.20 -18.29 0.27
CA VAL A 24 -11.10 -17.42 -0.17
C VAL A 24 -11.21 -16.15 0.68
N THR A 25 -10.59 -16.18 1.85
CA THR A 25 -10.29 -14.97 2.58
C THR A 25 -9.13 -14.32 1.83
N MET A 26 -9.42 -13.24 1.11
CA MET A 26 -8.37 -12.30 0.70
C MET A 26 -7.74 -11.80 2.01
N LEU A 27 -6.62 -12.42 2.39
CA LEU A 27 -5.71 -11.79 3.34
C LEU A 27 -5.22 -10.52 2.65
N PRO A 28 -5.28 -9.35 3.28
CA PRO A 28 -4.46 -8.25 2.81
C PRO A 28 -3.03 -8.78 2.74
N LEU A 29 -2.34 -8.56 1.62
CA LEU A 29 -0.91 -8.79 1.55
C LEU A 29 -0.28 -7.82 2.55
N ALA A 30 -0.13 -8.27 3.79
CA ALA A 30 0.66 -7.56 4.77
C ALA A 30 2.11 -7.69 4.30
N TYR A 31 2.61 -6.65 3.66
CA TYR A 31 4.03 -6.48 3.43
C TYR A 31 4.69 -6.49 4.81
N ALA A 32 5.36 -7.59 5.15
CA ALA A 32 6.10 -7.66 6.40
C ALA A 32 7.24 -6.66 6.30
N ALA A 33 7.05 -5.47 6.89
CA ALA A 33 8.12 -4.51 7.08
C ALA A 33 9.29 -5.26 7.73
N GLY A 34 10.47 -5.13 7.14
CA GLY A 34 11.70 -5.65 7.76
C GLY A 34 11.94 -5.01 9.13
N THR A 35 13.05 -5.37 9.78
CA THR A 35 13.43 -4.67 11.01
C THR A 35 13.53 -3.17 10.74
N ALA A 36 12.86 -2.37 11.57
CA ALA A 36 12.80 -0.92 11.37
C ALA A 36 14.20 -0.30 11.33
N ALA A 37 14.40 0.64 10.43
CA ALA A 37 15.66 1.38 10.33
C ALA A 37 16.00 2.08 11.65
N GLY A 38 17.30 2.13 11.98
CA GLY A 38 17.76 2.67 13.26
C GLY A 38 17.65 1.71 14.45
N THR A 39 17.03 0.54 14.30
CA THR A 39 16.98 -0.46 15.37
C THR A 39 18.39 -0.91 15.75
N LEU A 40 18.69 -0.90 17.05
CA LEU A 40 19.95 -1.39 17.59
C LEU A 40 19.82 -2.87 17.95
N ILE A 41 20.61 -3.72 17.28
CA ILE A 41 20.75 -5.14 17.60
C ILE A 41 21.98 -5.30 18.51
N ARG A 42 21.74 -5.77 19.74
CA ARG A 42 22.75 -5.91 20.79
C ARG A 42 23.03 -7.39 21.08
N ASN A 43 24.30 -7.76 21.14
CA ASN A 43 24.73 -9.10 21.53
C ASN A 43 25.63 -9.03 22.77
N LEU A 44 25.27 -9.78 23.81
CA LEU A 44 26.00 -9.90 25.07
C LEU A 44 25.96 -11.35 25.54
N ALA A 45 27.13 -11.95 25.74
CA ALA A 45 27.23 -13.30 26.28
C ALA A 45 27.44 -13.24 27.80
N THR A 46 26.72 -14.09 28.53
CA THR A 46 26.94 -14.30 29.97
C THR A 46 27.33 -15.76 30.18
N VAL A 47 28.45 -15.99 30.86
CA VAL A 47 28.90 -17.32 31.25
C VAL A 47 28.79 -17.44 32.76
N THR A 48 28.16 -18.51 33.23
CA THR A 48 28.17 -18.90 34.64
C THR A 48 29.01 -20.15 34.83
N TYR A 49 29.77 -20.20 35.92
CA TYR A 49 30.59 -21.36 36.28
C TYR A 49 30.60 -21.56 37.80
N GLN A 50 30.84 -22.80 38.25
CA GLN A 50 31.03 -23.11 39.66
C GLN A 50 32.49 -23.47 39.93
N ASP A 51 33.03 -23.03 41.05
CA ASP A 51 34.32 -23.51 41.52
C ASP A 51 34.20 -24.94 42.11
N THR A 52 35.34 -25.52 42.48
CA THR A 52 35.41 -26.83 43.16
C THR A 52 34.73 -26.85 44.54
N ASN A 53 34.42 -25.69 45.11
CA ASN A 53 33.73 -25.54 46.39
C ASN A 53 32.21 -25.34 46.24
N GLY A 54 31.68 -25.34 45.01
CA GLY A 54 30.25 -25.16 44.70
C GLY A 54 29.80 -23.70 44.65
N ASN A 55 30.72 -22.73 44.74
CA ASN A 55 30.37 -21.32 44.61
C ASN A 55 30.15 -20.96 43.15
N SER A 56 29.05 -20.25 42.84
CA SER A 56 28.74 -19.81 41.48
C SER A 56 29.33 -18.43 41.19
N TYR A 57 29.88 -18.29 39.98
CA TYR A 57 30.44 -17.07 39.43
C TYR A 57 29.82 -16.77 38.07
N SER A 58 29.88 -15.51 37.67
CA SER A 58 29.42 -15.06 36.36
C SER A 58 30.41 -14.08 35.75
N ALA A 59 30.58 -14.15 34.44
CA ALA A 59 31.32 -13.18 33.65
C ALA A 59 30.53 -12.82 32.39
N GLN A 60 30.65 -11.57 31.95
CA GLN A 60 30.04 -11.09 30.72
C GLN A 60 31.09 -10.77 29.67
N SER A 61 30.76 -10.96 28.39
CA SER A 61 31.54 -10.40 27.29
C SER A 61 31.38 -8.88 27.21
N ASN A 62 32.09 -8.25 26.28
CA ASN A 62 31.70 -6.91 25.82
C ASN A 62 30.37 -6.96 25.06
N GLU A 63 29.67 -5.84 25.01
CA GLU A 63 28.49 -5.65 24.18
C GLU A 63 28.91 -5.34 22.74
N ALA A 64 28.35 -6.07 21.78
CA ALA A 64 28.44 -5.75 20.36
C ALA A 64 27.11 -5.12 19.90
N VAL A 65 27.19 -3.99 19.21
CA VAL A 65 26.01 -3.24 18.74
C VAL A 65 26.08 -3.08 17.22
N ILE A 66 24.99 -3.45 16.53
CA ILE A 66 24.79 -3.23 15.10
C ILE A 66 23.53 -2.40 14.93
N THR A 67 23.55 -1.43 14.02
CA THR A 67 22.38 -0.60 13.69
C THR A 67 21.79 -1.02 12.35
N VAL A 68 20.48 -1.22 12.30
CA VAL A 68 19.77 -1.51 11.05
C VAL A 68 19.77 -0.28 10.16
N LYS A 69 20.22 -0.45 8.91
CA LYS A 69 20.24 0.62 7.91
C LYS A 69 18.86 0.85 7.30
N GLN A 70 18.66 2.07 6.80
CA GLN A 70 17.48 2.46 6.03
C GLN A 70 17.53 1.86 4.63
N VAL A 71 16.38 1.35 4.19
CA VAL A 71 16.08 0.86 2.85
C VAL A 71 14.82 1.57 2.38
N TYR A 72 14.96 2.34 1.31
CA TYR A 72 13.86 3.05 0.65
C TYR A 72 13.32 2.18 -0.47
N SER A 73 12.01 1.99 -0.48
CA SER A 73 11.28 1.22 -1.50
C SER A 73 9.80 1.57 -1.39
N ALA A 74 9.14 1.73 -2.52
CA ALA A 74 7.71 2.05 -2.55
C ALA A 74 7.06 1.54 -3.82
N GLU A 75 5.76 1.28 -3.71
CA GLU A 75 4.90 0.81 -4.79
C GLU A 75 3.64 1.67 -4.81
N ILE A 76 3.17 2.02 -6.01
CA ILE A 76 1.88 2.66 -6.23
C ILE A 76 1.02 1.77 -7.12
N ALA A 77 -0.30 1.76 -6.86
CA ALA A 77 -1.21 0.88 -7.57
C ALA A 77 -2.61 1.45 -7.74
N SER A 78 -3.22 0.91 -8.80
CA SER A 78 -4.58 1.00 -9.31
C SER A 78 -4.82 2.12 -10.30
N ASP A 79 -4.76 1.73 -11.58
CA ASP A 79 -5.38 2.45 -12.68
C ASP A 79 -6.90 2.30 -12.66
N ASN A 80 -7.61 3.30 -13.17
CA ASN A 80 -9.06 3.35 -13.12
C ASN A 80 -9.67 3.73 -14.47
N THR A 81 -10.75 3.06 -14.87
CA THR A 81 -11.64 3.53 -15.94
C THR A 81 -13.00 3.84 -15.35
N LYS A 82 -13.53 5.04 -15.61
CA LYS A 82 -14.79 5.52 -15.05
C LYS A 82 -15.67 6.13 -16.14
N THR A 83 -16.97 6.14 -15.89
CA THR A 83 -17.94 6.89 -16.67
C THR A 83 -18.55 7.97 -15.80
N ALA A 84 -18.82 9.14 -16.38
CA ALA A 84 -19.38 10.28 -15.66
C ALA A 84 -20.45 10.99 -16.50
N ALA A 85 -21.36 11.67 -15.83
CA ALA A 85 -22.19 12.68 -16.48
C ALA A 85 -21.54 14.08 -16.32
N ALA A 86 -21.89 15.00 -17.22
CA ALA A 86 -21.45 16.40 -17.11
C ALA A 86 -21.85 16.99 -15.75
N GLY A 87 -20.94 17.75 -15.14
CA GLY A 87 -21.15 18.36 -13.82
C GLY A 87 -20.99 17.42 -12.63
N GLN A 88 -20.68 16.13 -12.84
CA GLN A 88 -20.42 15.21 -11.72
C GLN A 88 -18.98 15.26 -11.23
N THR A 89 -18.80 14.94 -9.95
CA THR A 89 -17.48 14.64 -9.38
C THR A 89 -17.27 13.14 -9.35
N ILE A 90 -16.15 12.71 -9.93
CA ILE A 90 -15.72 11.31 -9.94
C ILE A 90 -14.60 11.12 -8.93
N TYR A 91 -14.66 9.99 -8.22
CA TYR A 91 -13.63 9.55 -7.30
C TYR A 91 -12.86 8.38 -7.91
N SER A 92 -11.55 8.53 -7.97
CA SER A 92 -10.61 7.52 -8.43
C SER A 92 -9.73 7.07 -7.27
N ALA A 93 -9.77 5.79 -6.94
CA ALA A 93 -9.06 5.23 -5.79
C ALA A 93 -7.71 4.66 -6.22
N HIS A 94 -6.68 4.95 -5.43
CA HIS A 94 -5.30 4.55 -5.64
C HIS A 94 -4.68 4.13 -4.30
N THR A 95 -3.66 3.27 -4.35
CA THR A 95 -2.99 2.76 -3.16
C THR A 95 -1.50 3.04 -3.26
N LEU A 96 -0.93 3.72 -2.27
CA LEU A 96 0.51 3.95 -2.14
C LEU A 96 1.05 3.17 -0.94
N THR A 97 2.05 2.33 -1.14
CA THR A 97 2.67 1.52 -0.09
C THR A 97 4.17 1.81 0.02
N ASN A 98 4.62 2.16 1.23
CA ASN A 98 6.05 2.19 1.55
C ASN A 98 6.53 0.77 1.86
N THR A 99 7.15 0.11 0.89
CA THR A 99 7.71 -1.25 1.06
C THR A 99 9.11 -1.27 1.68
N GLY A 100 9.65 -0.09 2.02
CA GLY A 100 10.89 0.09 2.77
C GLY A 100 10.78 -0.30 4.25
N ASN A 101 11.91 -0.21 4.97
CA ASN A 101 11.97 -0.54 6.39
C ASN A 101 11.99 0.69 7.32
N GLY A 102 11.70 1.87 6.81
CA GLY A 102 11.60 3.07 7.62
C GLY A 102 10.80 4.17 6.93
N GLU A 103 10.69 5.31 7.60
CA GLU A 103 9.91 6.44 7.12
C GLU A 103 10.47 7.02 5.81
N ASP A 104 9.57 7.36 4.90
CA ASP A 104 9.88 8.14 3.70
C ASP A 104 8.73 9.12 3.38
N THR A 105 9.05 10.16 2.62
CA THR A 105 8.08 11.19 2.20
C THR A 105 7.94 11.20 0.69
N TYR A 106 6.68 11.08 0.25
CA TYR A 106 6.30 11.00 -1.15
C TYR A 106 5.68 12.32 -1.59
N THR A 107 6.13 12.81 -2.74
CA THR A 107 5.48 13.93 -3.42
C THR A 107 4.48 13.35 -4.41
N LEU A 108 3.21 13.71 -4.24
CA LEU A 108 2.10 13.32 -5.10
C LEU A 108 1.78 14.48 -6.03
N THR A 109 1.82 14.24 -7.34
CA THR A 109 1.44 15.22 -8.36
C THR A 109 0.32 14.65 -9.19
N VAL A 110 -0.72 15.44 -9.45
CA VAL A 110 -1.78 15.07 -10.38
C VAL A 110 -1.74 15.99 -11.59
N ALA A 111 -1.67 15.40 -12.77
CA ALA A 111 -1.66 16.11 -14.04
C ALA A 111 -2.69 15.53 -15.01
N ASP A 112 -3.03 16.31 -16.01
CA ASP A 112 -3.84 15.84 -17.14
C ASP A 112 -3.01 14.88 -18.02
N ALA A 113 -3.58 13.70 -18.27
CA ALA A 113 -2.97 12.59 -18.99
C ALA A 113 -3.43 12.55 -20.45
N ASN A 114 -3.15 13.62 -21.18
CA ASN A 114 -3.53 13.86 -22.58
C ASN A 114 -3.28 12.65 -23.53
N THR A 115 -2.34 11.77 -23.22
CA THR A 115 -2.04 10.58 -24.03
C THR A 115 -3.08 9.47 -23.93
N LEU A 116 -3.97 9.51 -22.94
CA LEU A 116 -5.04 8.53 -22.73
C LEU A 116 -6.33 8.91 -23.46
N GLU A 117 -6.40 10.14 -23.97
CA GLU A 117 -7.62 10.73 -24.48
C GLU A 117 -7.62 10.74 -26.00
N THR A 118 -8.79 10.47 -26.59
CA THR A 118 -9.06 10.69 -28.02
C THR A 118 -9.87 11.97 -28.24
N GLN A 119 -10.64 12.40 -27.23
CA GLN A 119 -11.45 13.62 -27.22
C GLN A 119 -11.29 14.32 -25.86
N GLY A 120 -10.08 14.80 -25.59
CA GLY A 120 -9.68 15.37 -24.31
C GLY A 120 -10.38 16.68 -23.97
N ILE A 121 -10.80 16.82 -22.71
CA ILE A 121 -11.26 18.07 -22.10
C ILE A 121 -10.62 18.24 -20.73
N ASP A 122 -10.39 19.49 -20.31
CA ASP A 122 -9.88 19.77 -18.96
C ASP A 122 -10.98 19.58 -17.90
N PRO A 123 -10.67 18.99 -16.72
CA PRO A 123 -11.60 18.99 -15.59
C PRO A 123 -11.72 20.38 -14.95
N ASP A 124 -12.89 20.66 -14.33
CA ASP A 124 -13.12 21.92 -13.61
C ASP A 124 -12.23 22.04 -12.35
N SER A 125 -11.94 20.91 -11.69
CA SER A 125 -11.05 20.86 -10.53
C SER A 125 -10.55 19.43 -10.27
N ILE A 126 -9.39 19.35 -9.61
CA ILE A 126 -8.80 18.10 -9.15
C ILE A 126 -8.29 18.28 -7.72
N ALA A 127 -8.49 17.27 -6.87
CA ALA A 127 -7.95 17.24 -5.51
C ALA A 127 -7.60 15.82 -5.06
N ILE A 128 -6.62 15.69 -4.19
CA ILE A 128 -6.14 14.41 -3.64
C ILE A 128 -6.49 14.35 -2.17
N TYR A 129 -7.18 13.30 -1.76
CA TYR A 129 -7.52 13.02 -0.36
C TYR A 129 -6.90 11.70 0.09
N ARG A 130 -6.62 11.60 1.39
CA ARG A 130 -6.31 10.31 2.01
C ARG A 130 -7.61 9.68 2.48
N ASP A 131 -7.97 8.56 1.89
CA ASP A 131 -9.12 7.77 2.30
C ASP A 131 -8.77 7.00 3.57
N LEU A 132 -9.47 7.29 4.66
CA LEU A 132 -9.18 6.71 5.98
C LEU A 132 -9.95 5.42 6.23
N ASN A 133 -11.00 5.14 5.46
CA ASN A 133 -11.87 3.99 5.65
C ASN A 133 -11.80 2.97 4.49
N GLY A 134 -11.09 3.30 3.41
CA GLY A 134 -10.84 2.44 2.25
C GLY A 134 -12.08 2.21 1.38
N ASN A 135 -13.04 3.13 1.37
CA ASN A 135 -14.28 2.99 0.59
C ASN A 135 -14.20 3.57 -0.83
N GLY A 136 -13.09 4.23 -1.17
CA GLY A 136 -12.82 4.81 -2.48
C GLY A 136 -13.62 6.08 -2.80
N ILE A 137 -14.20 6.76 -1.81
CA ILE A 137 -14.86 8.06 -1.95
C ILE A 137 -14.35 9.04 -0.91
N VAL A 138 -14.49 10.33 -1.21
CA VAL A 138 -14.14 11.37 -0.25
C VAL A 138 -15.27 11.53 0.76
N ASP A 139 -14.97 11.27 2.02
CA ASP A 139 -15.87 11.44 3.17
C ASP A 139 -15.55 12.68 4.02
N ALA A 140 -16.52 13.09 4.83
CA ALA A 140 -16.35 14.21 5.74
C ALA A 140 -15.27 13.91 6.80
N GLY A 141 -14.23 14.76 6.84
CA GLY A 141 -13.12 14.65 7.78
C GLY A 141 -11.88 13.97 7.21
N GLU A 142 -11.93 13.51 5.96
CA GLU A 142 -10.75 12.94 5.30
C GLU A 142 -9.71 14.02 4.95
N PRO A 143 -8.42 13.78 5.26
CA PRO A 143 -7.38 14.77 5.04
C PRO A 143 -7.18 15.07 3.55
N LEU A 144 -7.19 16.36 3.22
CA LEU A 144 -6.72 16.86 1.93
C LEU A 144 -5.20 16.73 1.88
N VAL A 145 -4.69 15.94 0.94
CA VAL A 145 -3.26 15.73 0.72
C VAL A 145 -2.70 16.76 -0.26
N GLY A 146 -3.47 17.07 -1.31
CA GLY A 146 -3.13 18.07 -2.30
C GLY A 146 -4.38 18.75 -2.85
N ASN A 147 -4.36 20.09 -2.90
CA ASN A 147 -5.40 20.88 -3.53
C ASN A 147 -4.90 21.32 -4.92
N GLY A 148 -5.52 20.85 -6.00
CA GLY A 148 -4.99 21.01 -7.35
C GLY A 148 -3.92 19.98 -7.66
N THR A 149 -2.72 20.45 -8.03
CA THR A 149 -1.73 19.65 -8.78
C THR A 149 -0.72 18.90 -7.90
N THR A 150 -0.43 19.32 -6.66
CA THR A 150 0.65 18.70 -5.86
C THR A 150 0.38 18.66 -4.36
N GLY A 151 0.80 17.58 -3.71
CA GLY A 151 0.76 17.36 -2.27
C GLY A 151 1.91 16.49 -1.78
N THR A 152 2.03 16.30 -0.46
CA THR A 152 3.05 15.42 0.13
C THR A 152 2.45 14.51 1.18
N LEU A 153 2.93 13.27 1.24
CA LEU A 153 2.49 12.28 2.21
C LEU A 153 3.70 11.53 2.78
N THR A 154 3.79 11.47 4.10
CA THR A 154 4.84 10.70 4.81
C THR A 154 4.26 9.38 5.29
N LEU A 155 4.95 8.28 5.01
CA LEU A 155 4.54 6.94 5.43
C LEU A 155 5.69 6.26 6.16
N THR A 156 5.36 5.56 7.24
CA THR A 156 6.32 4.68 7.94
C THR A 156 6.62 3.43 7.11
N GLY A 157 7.70 2.71 7.45
CA GLY A 157 8.08 1.50 6.72
C GLY A 157 7.01 0.41 6.86
N GLY A 158 6.54 -0.11 5.72
CA GLY A 158 5.42 -1.05 5.63
C GLY A 158 4.03 -0.44 5.73
N GLU A 159 3.91 0.89 5.82
CA GLU A 159 2.61 1.55 5.83
C GLU A 159 2.05 1.70 4.42
N THR A 160 0.74 1.47 4.31
CA THR A 160 -0.06 1.71 3.11
C THR A 160 -1.02 2.88 3.35
N ALA A 161 -1.18 3.73 2.35
CA ALA A 161 -2.19 4.77 2.31
C ALA A 161 -3.12 4.57 1.11
N GLU A 162 -4.41 4.56 1.39
CA GLU A 162 -5.44 4.68 0.38
C GLU A 162 -5.62 6.17 0.03
N LEU A 163 -5.66 6.45 -1.26
CA LEU A 163 -5.74 7.77 -1.85
C LEU A 163 -6.96 7.85 -2.75
N VAL A 164 -7.67 8.97 -2.71
CA VAL A 164 -8.77 9.26 -3.63
C VAL A 164 -8.49 10.56 -4.37
N VAL A 165 -8.44 10.48 -5.70
CA VAL A 165 -8.40 11.63 -6.58
C VAL A 165 -9.82 11.99 -6.96
N ALA A 166 -10.27 13.17 -6.53
CA ALA A 166 -11.57 13.74 -6.86
C ALA A 166 -11.44 14.63 -8.11
N VAL A 167 -12.21 14.33 -9.15
CA VAL A 167 -12.16 15.01 -10.45
C VAL A 167 -13.54 15.55 -10.78
N ALA A 168 -13.66 16.87 -10.95
CA ALA A 168 -14.92 17.51 -11.34
C ALA A 168 -15.02 17.59 -12.87
N VAL A 169 -16.03 16.94 -13.43
CA VAL A 169 -16.33 16.95 -14.86
C VAL A 169 -17.06 18.25 -15.21
N PRO A 170 -16.63 19.03 -16.23
CA PRO A 170 -17.29 20.26 -16.60
C PRO A 170 -18.78 20.09 -16.92
N ASN A 171 -19.59 21.09 -16.55
CA ASN A 171 -21.02 21.10 -16.90
C ASN A 171 -21.26 21.23 -18.41
N THR A 172 -20.24 21.68 -19.15
CA THR A 172 -20.27 21.83 -20.61
C THR A 172 -19.84 20.57 -21.36
N ALA A 173 -19.39 19.53 -20.64
CA ALA A 173 -18.94 18.30 -21.25
C ALA A 173 -20.09 17.60 -21.99
N VAL A 174 -19.78 16.99 -23.14
CA VAL A 174 -20.74 16.26 -23.96
C VAL A 174 -20.41 14.77 -24.01
N PRO A 175 -21.38 13.90 -24.32
CA PRO A 175 -21.11 12.46 -24.40
C PRO A 175 -20.00 12.14 -25.41
N GLY A 176 -19.03 11.34 -24.99
CA GLY A 176 -17.84 10.99 -25.76
C GLY A 176 -16.60 11.80 -25.41
N ASP A 177 -16.73 12.92 -24.70
CA ASP A 177 -15.59 13.64 -24.14
C ASP A 177 -14.85 12.76 -23.12
N GLN A 178 -13.55 12.95 -23.00
CA GLN A 178 -12.67 12.19 -22.13
C GLN A 178 -11.84 13.11 -21.25
N ILE A 179 -11.60 12.67 -20.01
CA ILE A 179 -10.66 13.29 -19.08
C ILE A 179 -9.68 12.20 -18.63
N GLY A 180 -8.41 12.37 -18.97
CA GLY A 180 -7.29 11.55 -18.55
C GLY A 180 -6.59 12.21 -17.37
N ILE A 181 -6.37 11.46 -16.29
CA ILE A 181 -5.66 11.96 -15.11
C ILE A 181 -4.50 11.03 -14.81
N GLU A 182 -3.33 11.58 -14.54
CA GLU A 182 -2.15 10.86 -14.05
C GLU A 182 -1.84 11.31 -12.64
N LEU A 183 -1.86 10.37 -11.69
CA LEU A 183 -1.32 10.54 -10.35
C LEU A 183 0.10 9.99 -10.34
N LEU A 184 1.08 10.88 -10.19
CA LEU A 184 2.49 10.56 -10.07
C LEU A 184 2.94 10.65 -8.60
N ALA A 185 3.45 9.55 -8.06
CA ALA A 185 4.14 9.51 -6.78
C ALA A 185 5.66 9.45 -6.98
N THR A 186 6.39 10.33 -6.30
CA THR A 186 7.86 10.34 -6.32
C THR A 186 8.43 10.35 -4.91
N SER A 187 9.55 9.67 -4.72
CA SER A 187 10.40 9.79 -3.53
C SER A 187 11.73 10.44 -3.92
N SER A 188 12.32 11.22 -3.01
CA SER A 188 13.68 11.74 -3.20
C SER A 188 14.76 10.66 -3.02
N ASN A 189 14.39 9.50 -2.49
CA ASN A 189 15.33 8.46 -2.04
C ASN A 189 15.26 7.18 -2.86
N SER A 190 14.16 6.93 -3.57
CA SER A 190 13.98 5.76 -4.44
C SER A 190 13.01 6.05 -5.58
N THR A 191 13.04 5.20 -6.61
CA THR A 191 11.95 5.10 -7.57
C THR A 191 10.74 4.49 -6.88
N VAL A 192 9.55 5.03 -7.13
CA VAL A 192 8.28 4.39 -6.76
C VAL A 192 7.91 3.47 -7.90
N VAL A 193 7.69 2.20 -7.63
CA VAL A 193 7.32 1.20 -8.65
C VAL A 193 5.83 1.35 -8.96
N ASP A 194 5.48 1.46 -10.24
CA ASP A 194 4.09 1.29 -10.67
C ASP A 194 3.77 -0.21 -10.82
N MET A 195 2.81 -0.69 -10.03
CA MET A 195 2.38 -2.09 -10.02
C MET A 195 1.51 -2.46 -11.22
N THR A 196 1.05 -1.48 -12.00
CA THR A 196 0.25 -1.68 -13.21
C THR A 196 1.11 -1.71 -14.48
N SER A 197 2.31 -1.13 -14.43
CA SER A 197 3.29 -1.11 -15.51
C SER A 197 3.54 -2.52 -16.09
N GLY A 198 3.42 -2.64 -17.41
CA GLY A 198 3.66 -3.90 -18.13
C GLY A 198 2.64 -5.03 -17.90
N SER A 199 1.63 -4.84 -17.04
CA SER A 199 0.57 -5.82 -16.74
C SER A 199 -0.79 -5.46 -17.33
N GLY A 200 -0.82 -4.59 -18.34
CA GLY A 200 -2.05 -4.02 -18.90
C GLY A 200 -2.49 -2.71 -18.25
N GLY A 201 -1.60 -2.05 -17.48
CA GLY A 201 -1.73 -0.65 -17.09
C GLY A 201 -1.83 0.29 -18.29
N MET A 202 -2.31 1.50 -18.02
CA MET A 202 -2.59 2.52 -19.03
C MET A 202 -1.33 3.18 -19.58
N ASP A 203 -0.23 3.13 -18.83
CA ASP A 203 1.10 3.53 -19.28
C ASP A 203 2.19 2.51 -18.88
N ALA A 204 3.44 2.88 -19.10
CA ALA A 204 4.61 2.10 -18.71
C ALA A 204 5.61 2.94 -17.89
N ALA A 205 5.16 4.10 -17.39
CA ALA A 205 5.96 4.95 -16.54
C ALA A 205 5.95 4.38 -15.11
N GLU A 206 7.03 4.65 -14.36
CA GLU A 206 7.10 4.22 -12.96
C GLU A 206 6.52 5.32 -12.06
N GLY A 207 5.87 4.90 -10.99
CA GLY A 207 5.30 5.81 -10.00
C GLY A 207 4.01 6.48 -10.46
N THR A 208 3.49 6.14 -11.64
CA THR A 208 2.22 6.64 -12.18
C THR A 208 1.09 5.66 -11.90
N ASN A 209 -0.09 6.22 -11.63
CA ASN A 209 -1.37 5.55 -11.84
C ASN A 209 -2.24 6.49 -12.67
N ASN A 210 -2.98 5.95 -13.62
CA ASN A 210 -3.83 6.74 -14.47
C ASN A 210 -5.32 6.49 -14.24
N THR A 211 -6.13 7.50 -14.58
CA THR A 211 -7.58 7.40 -14.60
C THR A 211 -8.10 7.93 -15.92
N LEU A 212 -8.87 7.12 -16.65
CA LEU A 212 -9.61 7.57 -17.82
C LEU A 212 -11.10 7.69 -17.48
N ILE A 213 -11.64 8.90 -17.59
CA ILE A 213 -13.06 9.20 -17.39
C ILE A 213 -13.68 9.46 -18.76
N THR A 214 -14.74 8.73 -19.11
CA THR A 214 -15.53 8.98 -20.34
C THR A 214 -16.89 9.57 -19.99
N VAL A 215 -17.25 10.68 -20.62
CA VAL A 215 -18.53 11.35 -20.41
C VAL A 215 -19.64 10.63 -21.16
N SER A 216 -20.75 10.35 -20.49
CA SER A 216 -21.94 9.72 -21.04
C SER A 216 -23.22 10.44 -20.63
N ASN A 217 -24.27 10.29 -21.43
CA ASN A 217 -25.64 10.72 -21.10
C ASN A 217 -26.47 9.62 -20.43
N ASP A 218 -25.93 8.40 -20.33
CA ASP A 218 -26.58 7.31 -19.63
C ASP A 218 -26.65 7.60 -18.13
N ALA A 219 -27.64 7.02 -17.46
CA ALA A 219 -27.69 7.04 -16.00
C ALA A 219 -26.47 6.29 -15.44
N VAL A 220 -25.48 7.03 -14.95
CA VAL A 220 -24.31 6.46 -14.30
C VAL A 220 -24.70 6.05 -12.88
N LEU A 221 -24.74 4.74 -12.62
CA LEU A 221 -24.89 4.18 -11.27
C LEU A 221 -23.51 3.89 -10.69
N ASN A 222 -23.00 4.79 -9.85
CA ASN A 222 -21.83 4.50 -9.02
C ASN A 222 -22.28 3.68 -7.81
N ALA A 223 -22.00 2.38 -7.86
CA ALA A 223 -22.19 1.49 -6.72
C ALA A 223 -20.84 1.23 -6.05
N ASN A 224 -20.67 1.75 -4.83
CA ASN A 224 -19.57 1.33 -3.97
C ASN A 224 -20.04 0.19 -3.09
N LYS A 225 -19.38 -0.96 -3.23
CA LYS A 225 -19.61 -2.12 -2.38
C LYS A 225 -18.39 -2.30 -1.49
N THR A 226 -18.51 -1.90 -0.24
CA THR A 226 -17.52 -2.20 0.79
C THR A 226 -17.94 -3.46 1.55
N ALA A 227 -16.97 -4.19 2.09
CA ALA A 227 -17.21 -5.31 2.99
C ALA A 227 -16.29 -5.15 4.21
N GLU A 228 -16.88 -4.90 5.38
CA GLU A 228 -16.15 -4.91 6.64
C GLU A 228 -16.18 -6.33 7.22
N ALA A 229 -15.02 -6.96 7.33
CA ALA A 229 -14.89 -8.22 8.05
C ALA A 229 -14.88 -7.95 9.56
N GLY A 230 -16.05 -7.82 10.18
CA GLY A 230 -16.16 -7.72 11.63
C GLY A 230 -15.84 -9.07 12.31
N PRO A 231 -14.90 -9.15 13.29
CA PRO A 231 -14.58 -10.39 13.99
C PRO A 231 -15.69 -10.96 14.90
N GLY A 232 -16.93 -10.45 14.83
CA GLY A 232 -17.98 -10.77 15.80
C GLY A 232 -19.39 -11.05 15.26
N ALA A 233 -19.65 -10.97 13.96
CA ALA A 233 -21.03 -11.03 13.43
C ALA A 233 -21.26 -12.10 12.35
N ASN A 234 -20.50 -13.20 12.39
CA ASN A 234 -20.74 -14.34 11.48
C ASN A 234 -21.91 -15.22 11.99
N GLN A 235 -23.11 -14.65 12.11
CA GLN A 235 -24.35 -15.42 12.23
C GLN A 235 -25.37 -14.93 11.22
N ILE A 236 -25.77 -15.84 10.32
CA ILE A 236 -26.97 -15.72 9.51
C ILE A 236 -28.08 -16.43 10.31
N THR A 237 -29.16 -15.71 10.64
CA THR A 237 -30.45 -16.34 10.98
C THR A 237 -31.30 -16.39 9.72
#